data_AF-A0A0F8ZTZ6-F1
#
_entry.id   AF-A0A0F8ZTZ6-F1
#
_cell.length_a   1.000
_cell.length_b   1.000
_cell.length_c   1.000
_cell.angle_alpha   90.00
_cell.angle_beta   90.00
_cell.angle_gamma   90.00
#
_symmetry.space_group_name_H-M   'P 1'
#
loop_
_entity.id
_entity.type
_entity.pdbx_description
1 polymer ?
#
loop_
_entity_poly.entity_id
_entity_poly.type
_entity_poly.pdbx_seq_one_letter_code
_entity_poly.pdbx_strand_id
1 'polypeptide(L)'
;SFFNWDLDKFIYFGGYPGPVSFANEKNISRWLNYINDSLIETTISRDILLMSQVNKPILLRRLFQLGCTYSGQILSYQKMLGQLQDAGNTTTLAHYLELLNGAGILTGLNKYANHKVRSRSSSPKFQVYNTALMSALSSKTFTQAKKDKEFWGRLVESAIGAYLINEIRGTGIELYYWREQNMEVDFVLKKGDFLTAIEVKSSLKKERLSGLEVFGKAFKPNRFYFGATQPKL
;
A
#
# COMPACT_ATOMS: atom_id res chain seq x y z
N SER A 1 -4.07 -19.45 11.07
CA SER A 1 -3.25 -18.46 10.33
C SER A 1 -1.81 -18.93 10.32
N PHE A 2 -1.00 -18.53 9.33
CA PHE A 2 0.39 -18.97 9.14
C PHE A 2 1.33 -18.68 10.34
N PHE A 3 0.97 -17.72 11.21
CA PHE A 3 1.74 -17.34 12.40
C PHE A 3 1.00 -17.57 13.74
N ASN A 4 -0.14 -18.27 13.73
CA ASN A 4 -1.05 -18.40 14.88
C ASN A 4 -1.53 -17.05 15.48
N TRP A 5 -1.49 -15.98 14.69
CA TRP A 5 -2.04 -14.67 15.04
C TRP A 5 -3.51 -14.55 14.66
N ASP A 6 -4.24 -13.72 15.41
CA ASP A 6 -5.51 -13.21 14.93
C ASP A 6 -5.30 -12.20 13.79
N LEU A 7 -6.42 -11.80 13.17
CA LEU A 7 -6.41 -10.90 12.03
C LEU A 7 -5.89 -9.50 12.40
N ASP A 8 -6.22 -8.99 13.59
CA ASP A 8 -5.81 -7.66 14.02
C ASP A 8 -4.28 -7.58 14.18
N LYS A 9 -3.67 -8.60 14.80
CA LYS A 9 -2.21 -8.73 14.88
C LYS A 9 -1.56 -8.84 13.52
N PHE A 10 -2.13 -9.63 12.62
CA PHE A 10 -1.61 -9.70 11.25
C PHE A 10 -1.69 -8.36 10.52
N ILE A 11 -2.79 -7.63 10.64
CA ILE A 11 -2.97 -6.30 10.05
C ILE A 11 -1.89 -5.33 10.56
N TYR A 12 -1.62 -5.32 11.87
CA TYR A 12 -0.67 -4.37 12.46
C TYR A 12 0.79 -4.81 12.29
N PHE A 13 1.15 -6.03 12.68
CA PHE A 13 2.54 -6.52 12.66
C PHE A 13 2.98 -6.99 11.28
N GLY A 14 2.06 -7.17 10.34
CA GLY A 14 2.34 -7.54 8.97
C GLY A 14 2.77 -9.00 8.78
N GLY A 15 3.09 -9.35 7.53
CA GLY A 15 3.31 -10.73 7.11
C GLY A 15 4.76 -11.20 7.03
N TYR A 16 5.74 -10.39 7.46
CA TYR A 16 7.14 -10.80 7.35
C TYR A 16 7.44 -11.94 8.35
N PRO A 17 8.01 -13.08 7.93
CA PRO A 17 8.19 -14.23 8.80
C PRO A 17 9.27 -14.02 9.88
N GLY A 18 10.38 -13.36 9.54
CA GLY A 18 11.49 -13.08 10.47
C GLY A 18 11.09 -12.36 11.77
N PRO A 19 10.32 -11.24 11.71
CA PRO A 19 9.95 -10.50 12.92
C PRO A 19 8.82 -11.11 13.75
N VAL A 20 8.22 -12.24 13.33
CA VAL A 20 7.07 -12.86 14.02
C VAL A 20 7.38 -13.19 15.48
N SER A 21 8.58 -13.70 15.76
CA SER A 21 9.02 -14.03 17.12
C SER A 21 9.19 -12.79 18.02
N PHE A 22 9.29 -11.60 17.43
CA PHE A 22 9.45 -10.34 18.15
C PHE A 22 8.16 -9.54 18.31
N ALA A 23 7.06 -9.96 17.68
CA ALA A 23 5.76 -9.29 17.69
C ALA A 23 5.05 -9.43 19.05
N ASN A 24 5.64 -8.77 20.06
CA ASN A 24 5.18 -8.74 21.43
C ASN A 24 4.81 -7.30 21.78
N GLU A 25 3.53 -7.04 22.03
CA GLU A 25 3.00 -5.73 22.40
C GLU A 25 3.68 -5.14 23.64
N LYS A 26 4.15 -5.98 24.57
CA LYS A 26 4.85 -5.55 25.80
C LYS A 26 6.31 -5.17 25.56
N ASN A 27 6.90 -5.59 24.44
CA ASN A 27 8.28 -5.28 24.07
C ASN A 27 8.41 -5.09 22.55
N ILE A 28 7.74 -4.05 22.06
CA ILE A 28 7.66 -3.78 20.62
C ILE A 28 8.98 -3.30 20.01
N SER A 29 9.92 -2.81 20.82
CA SER A 29 11.21 -2.30 20.37
C SER A 29 12.02 -3.32 19.57
N ARG A 30 11.98 -4.61 19.94
CA ARG A 30 12.67 -5.66 19.17
C ARG A 30 12.08 -5.83 17.77
N TRP A 31 10.75 -5.80 17.67
CA TRP A 31 10.06 -5.86 16.39
C TRP A 31 10.37 -4.61 15.55
N LEU A 32 10.30 -3.42 16.14
CA LEU A 32 10.64 -2.16 15.45
C LEU A 32 12.06 -2.14 14.91
N ASN A 33 13.06 -2.50 15.72
CA ASN A 33 14.46 -2.55 15.29
C ASN A 33 14.64 -3.58 14.16
N TYR A 34 13.96 -4.72 14.22
CA TYR A 34 14.01 -5.69 13.13
C TYR A 34 13.43 -5.10 11.84
N ILE A 35 12.25 -4.49 11.89
CA ILE A 35 11.64 -3.88 10.68
C ILE A 35 12.51 -2.74 10.14
N ASN A 36 12.96 -1.84 10.99
CA ASN A 36 13.72 -0.66 10.56
C ASN A 36 15.13 -1.02 10.09
N ASP A 37 15.89 -1.75 10.90
CA ASP A 37 17.32 -1.96 10.63
C ASP A 37 17.55 -3.17 9.72
N SER A 38 16.86 -4.28 10.01
CA SER A 38 17.10 -5.54 9.30
C SER A 38 16.34 -5.65 7.99
N LEU A 39 15.20 -4.96 7.84
CA LEU A 39 14.42 -4.98 6.58
C LEU A 39 14.55 -3.68 5.80
N ILE A 40 14.09 -2.55 6.36
CA ILE A 40 14.05 -1.27 5.64
C ILE A 40 15.46 -0.81 5.25
N GLU A 41 16.36 -0.70 6.23
CA GLU A 41 17.72 -0.20 5.96
C GLU A 41 18.52 -1.14 5.08
N THR A 42 18.35 -2.45 5.26
CA THR A 42 19.00 -3.44 4.38
C THR A 42 18.49 -3.32 2.95
N THR A 43 17.18 -3.24 2.75
CA THR A 43 16.59 -3.14 1.40
C THR A 43 17.00 -1.85 0.70
N ILE A 44 16.88 -0.71 1.38
CA ILE A 44 17.26 0.58 0.78
C ILE A 44 18.76 0.61 0.51
N SER A 45 19.58 0.27 1.50
CA SER A 45 21.03 0.42 1.40
C SER A 45 21.67 -0.62 0.48
N ARG A 46 21.24 -1.89 0.54
CA ARG A 46 21.87 -2.97 -0.25
C ARG A 46 21.15 -3.21 -1.57
N ASP A 47 19.84 -3.42 -1.54
CA ASP A 47 19.13 -3.88 -2.74
C ASP A 47 18.90 -2.76 -3.75
N ILE A 48 18.79 -1.52 -3.28
CA ILE A 48 18.61 -0.36 -4.17
C ILE A 48 19.92 0.39 -4.37
N LEU A 49 20.52 0.92 -3.30
CA LEU A 49 21.63 1.87 -3.43
C LEU A 49 22.96 1.22 -3.90
N LEU A 50 23.20 -0.07 -3.63
CA LEU A 50 24.39 -0.76 -4.17
C LEU A 50 24.16 -1.30 -5.59
N MET A 51 22.93 -1.58 -5.98
CA MET A 51 22.60 -2.23 -7.26
C MET A 51 22.16 -1.24 -8.35
N SER A 52 21.88 0.02 -7.99
CA SER A 52 21.40 1.06 -8.91
C SER A 52 22.08 2.40 -8.62
N GLN A 53 22.34 3.19 -9.66
CA GLN A 53 22.89 4.54 -9.49
C GLN A 53 21.80 5.49 -8.99
N VAL A 54 21.79 5.75 -7.69
CA VAL A 54 20.83 6.68 -7.07
C VAL A 54 21.50 8.00 -6.73
N ASN A 55 21.20 9.05 -7.52
CA ASN A 55 21.79 10.37 -7.36
C ASN A 55 21.39 11.09 -6.05
N LYS A 56 20.19 10.81 -5.51
CA LYS A 56 19.65 11.45 -4.30
C LYS A 56 19.11 10.41 -3.30
N PRO A 57 19.99 9.68 -2.58
CA PRO A 57 19.57 8.64 -1.64
C PRO A 57 18.64 9.13 -0.54
N ILE A 58 18.84 10.36 -0.03
CA ILE A 58 17.98 10.96 1.00
C ILE A 58 16.56 11.16 0.47
N LEU A 59 16.42 11.57 -0.80
CA LEU A 59 15.11 11.75 -1.43
C LEU A 59 14.38 10.41 -1.60
N LEU A 60 15.09 9.34 -2.01
CA LEU A 60 14.53 7.98 -2.08
C LEU A 60 13.97 7.54 -0.71
N ARG A 61 14.73 7.76 0.36
CA ARG A 61 14.30 7.44 1.74
C ARG A 61 13.07 8.22 2.16
N ARG A 62 13.04 9.52 1.90
CA ARG A 62 11.89 10.36 2.22
C ARG A 62 10.65 9.97 1.40
N LEU A 63 10.82 9.61 0.13
CA LEU A 63 9.73 9.08 -0.70
C LEU A 63 9.18 7.76 -0.15
N PHE A 64 10.06 6.86 0.30
CA PHE A 64 9.63 5.62 0.96
C PHE A 64 8.83 5.88 2.23
N GLN A 65 9.32 6.76 3.12
CA GLN A 65 8.62 7.15 4.35
C GLN A 65 7.25 7.79 4.05
N LEU A 66 7.21 8.67 3.04
CA LEU A 66 5.98 9.29 2.57
C LEU A 66 5.00 8.24 2.05
N GLY A 67 5.45 7.31 1.22
CA GLY A 67 4.60 6.25 0.69
C GLY A 67 4.06 5.30 1.76
N CYS A 68 4.84 4.99 2.80
CA CYS A 68 4.33 4.23 3.95
C CYS A 68 3.28 5.04 4.72
N THR A 69 3.50 6.34 4.90
CA THR A 69 2.57 7.23 5.59
C THR A 69 1.25 7.37 4.85
N TYR A 70 1.29 7.40 3.51
CA TYR A 70 0.16 7.59 2.61
C TYR A 70 -0.29 6.29 1.91
N SER A 71 0.10 5.11 2.40
CA SER A 71 -0.35 3.84 1.82
C SER A 71 -1.88 3.75 1.88
N GLY A 72 -2.47 3.24 0.79
CA GLY A 72 -3.92 3.29 0.55
C GLY A 72 -4.43 4.65 0.05
N GLN A 73 -3.56 5.61 -0.28
CA GLN A 73 -3.99 6.95 -0.70
C GLN A 73 -3.34 7.38 -2.02
N ILE A 74 -4.09 8.16 -2.79
CA ILE A 74 -3.64 8.77 -4.05
C ILE A 74 -2.94 10.08 -3.73
N LEU A 75 -1.67 10.18 -4.10
CA LEU A 75 -0.89 11.41 -3.96
C LEU A 75 -0.24 11.76 -5.29
N SER A 76 -0.45 12.99 -5.77
CA SER A 76 0.17 13.43 -7.02
C SER A 76 1.64 13.77 -6.82
N TYR A 77 2.47 13.55 -7.86
CA TYR A 77 3.89 13.91 -7.81
C TYR A 77 4.10 15.40 -7.49
N GLN A 78 3.22 16.28 -7.94
CA GLN A 78 3.28 17.72 -7.64
C GLN A 78 3.09 18.00 -6.15
N LYS A 79 2.17 17.29 -5.49
CA LYS A 79 2.03 17.37 -4.03
C LYS A 79 3.27 16.83 -3.32
N MET A 80 3.85 15.74 -3.82
CA MET A 80 5.10 15.20 -3.27
C MET A 80 6.26 16.20 -3.39
N LEU A 81 6.42 16.88 -4.54
CA LEU A 81 7.44 17.91 -4.73
C LEU A 81 7.30 19.05 -3.70
N GLY A 82 6.07 19.43 -3.35
CA GLY A 82 5.82 20.45 -2.32
C GLY A 82 6.16 20.00 -0.89
N GLN A 83 6.17 18.69 -0.63
CA GLN A 83 6.47 18.12 0.69
C GLN A 83 7.92 17.65 0.84
N LEU A 84 8.55 17.27 -0.27
CA LEU A 84 9.89 16.69 -0.30
C LEU A 84 10.90 17.75 -0.73
N GLN A 85 11.72 18.22 0.22
CA GLN A 85 12.84 19.11 -0.07
C GLN A 85 13.81 18.44 -1.07
N ASP A 86 14.34 19.26 -1.97
CA ASP A 86 15.31 18.88 -3.01
C ASP A 86 14.84 17.78 -3.98
N ALA A 87 13.52 17.55 -4.07
CA ALA A 87 12.97 16.49 -4.91
C ALA A 87 13.29 16.67 -6.41
N GLY A 88 13.53 17.91 -6.84
CA GLY A 88 13.88 18.23 -8.23
C GLY A 88 12.65 18.20 -9.13
N ASN A 89 12.35 17.03 -9.72
CA ASN A 89 11.25 16.88 -10.68
C ASN A 89 10.45 15.59 -10.46
N THR A 90 9.28 15.52 -11.10
CA THR A 90 8.37 14.38 -10.98
C THR A 90 8.93 13.09 -11.59
N THR A 91 9.77 13.18 -12.63
CA THR A 91 10.42 12.03 -13.26
C THR A 91 11.36 11.31 -12.29
N THR A 92 12.08 12.07 -11.45
CA THR A 92 12.95 11.51 -10.41
C THR A 92 12.14 10.76 -9.37
N LEU A 93 11.01 11.33 -8.92
CA LEU A 93 10.12 10.65 -7.96
C LEU A 93 9.49 9.39 -8.56
N ALA A 94 9.08 9.42 -9.82
CA ALA A 94 8.53 8.25 -10.51
C ALA A 94 9.59 7.14 -10.61
N HIS A 95 10.80 7.48 -11.03
CA HIS A 95 11.91 6.52 -11.09
C HIS A 95 12.25 5.93 -9.71
N TYR A 96 12.26 6.74 -8.66
CA TYR A 96 12.51 6.24 -7.30
C TYR A 96 11.39 5.33 -6.80
N LEU A 97 10.14 5.61 -7.16
CA LEU A 97 9.03 4.70 -6.88
C LEU A 97 9.17 3.37 -7.63
N GLU A 98 9.70 3.37 -8.85
CA GLU A 98 10.01 2.13 -9.59
C GLU A 98 11.11 1.31 -8.89
N LEU A 99 12.16 1.95 -8.38
CA LEU A 99 13.22 1.28 -7.62
C LEU A 99 12.67 0.65 -6.33
N LEU A 100 11.85 1.39 -5.56
CA LEU A 100 11.20 0.89 -4.35
C LEU A 100 10.23 -0.27 -4.65
N ASN A 101 9.58 -0.26 -5.82
CA ASN A 101 8.71 -1.32 -6.27
C ASN A 101 9.51 -2.58 -6.65
N GLY A 102 10.63 -2.40 -7.37
CA GLY A 102 11.55 -3.49 -7.71
C GLY A 102 12.13 -4.18 -6.47
N ALA A 103 12.42 -3.41 -5.42
CA ALA A 103 12.86 -3.92 -4.13
C ALA A 103 11.73 -4.51 -3.27
N GLY A 104 10.46 -4.43 -3.72
CA GLY A 104 9.34 -5.06 -3.03
C GLY A 104 8.99 -4.44 -1.68
N ILE A 105 9.17 -3.13 -1.50
CA ILE A 105 8.82 -2.43 -0.25
C ILE A 105 7.71 -1.38 -0.42
N LEU A 106 7.64 -0.70 -1.56
CA LEU A 106 6.58 0.27 -1.86
C LEU A 106 6.30 0.32 -3.36
N THR A 107 5.04 0.42 -3.75
CA THR A 107 4.64 0.66 -5.14
C THR A 107 3.61 1.77 -5.26
N GLY A 108 3.37 2.21 -6.50
CA GLY A 108 2.28 3.12 -6.85
C GLY A 108 1.33 2.44 -7.84
N LEU A 109 0.10 2.16 -7.40
CA LEU A 109 -0.93 1.63 -8.29
C LEU A 109 -1.36 2.72 -9.26
N ASN A 110 -1.46 2.37 -10.53
CA ASN A 110 -1.97 3.26 -11.56
C ASN A 110 -3.50 3.29 -11.54
N LYS A 111 -4.07 4.39 -12.04
CA LYS A 111 -5.51 4.50 -12.27
C LYS A 111 -5.93 3.58 -13.42
N TYR A 112 -7.01 2.84 -13.21
CA TYR A 112 -7.71 2.11 -14.26
C TYR A 112 -8.43 3.10 -15.17
N ALA A 113 -8.20 2.96 -16.48
CA ALA A 113 -8.86 3.75 -17.51
C ALA A 113 -8.96 2.92 -18.80
N ASN A 114 -10.00 3.18 -19.62
CA ASN A 114 -10.21 2.48 -20.90
C ASN A 114 -9.04 2.63 -21.88
N HIS A 115 -8.22 3.69 -21.76
CA HIS A 115 -7.05 3.91 -22.60
C HIS A 115 -5.76 3.80 -21.80
N LYS A 116 -4.89 2.84 -22.16
CA LYS A 116 -3.59 2.57 -21.51
C LYS A 116 -2.71 3.81 -21.33
N VAL A 117 -2.74 4.76 -22.28
CA VAL A 117 -1.94 6.00 -22.23
C VAL A 117 -2.33 6.89 -21.03
N ARG A 118 -3.63 7.01 -20.71
CA ARG A 118 -4.11 7.81 -19.57
C ARG A 118 -3.81 7.17 -18.21
N SER A 119 -3.50 5.88 -18.18
CA SER A 119 -3.16 5.15 -16.95
C SER A 119 -1.73 5.47 -16.48
N ARG A 120 -0.77 5.60 -17.41
CA ARG A 120 0.66 5.82 -17.09
C ARG A 120 0.98 7.22 -16.56
N SER A 121 0.14 8.23 -16.83
CA SER A 121 0.30 9.59 -16.32
C SER A 121 -0.52 9.87 -15.06
N SER A 122 -1.13 8.83 -14.46
CA SER A 122 -1.99 9.00 -13.29
C SER A 122 -1.17 9.29 -12.03
N SER A 123 -1.81 9.94 -11.06
CA SER A 123 -1.22 10.05 -9.72
C SER A 123 -1.20 8.66 -9.08
N PRO A 124 -0.08 8.21 -8.51
CA PRO A 124 -0.02 6.89 -7.91
C PRO A 124 -0.92 6.82 -6.66
N LYS A 125 -1.60 5.69 -6.48
CA LYS A 125 -2.10 5.26 -5.16
C LYS A 125 -0.99 4.45 -4.49
N PHE A 126 -0.43 4.95 -3.38
CA PHE A 126 0.66 4.24 -2.71
C PHE A 126 0.17 2.93 -2.11
N GLN A 127 1.01 1.90 -2.21
CA GLN A 127 0.74 0.59 -1.66
C GLN A 127 2.04 -0.01 -1.12
N VAL A 128 2.09 -0.30 0.17
CA VAL A 128 3.18 -1.08 0.76
C VAL A 128 3.06 -2.55 0.43
N TYR A 129 4.19 -3.25 0.36
CA TYR A 129 4.22 -4.71 0.23
C TYR A 129 3.95 -5.45 1.53
N ASN A 130 3.97 -4.72 2.66
CA ASN A 130 3.71 -5.28 3.96
C ASN A 130 3.29 -4.17 4.93
N THR A 131 2.21 -4.35 5.68
CA THR A 131 1.72 -3.35 6.64
C THR A 131 2.66 -3.12 7.82
N ALA A 132 3.60 -4.04 8.08
CA ALA A 132 4.68 -3.82 9.03
C ALA A 132 5.45 -2.51 8.76
N LEU A 133 5.61 -2.15 7.48
CA LEU A 133 6.30 -0.93 7.05
C LEU A 133 5.53 0.34 7.46
N MET A 134 4.19 0.29 7.44
CA MET A 134 3.35 1.38 7.91
C MET A 134 3.40 1.48 9.43
N SER A 135 3.17 0.36 10.12
CA SER A 135 3.10 0.32 11.58
C SER A 135 4.41 0.73 12.23
N ALA A 136 5.55 0.24 11.73
CA ALA A 136 6.87 0.56 12.27
C ALA A 136 7.24 2.05 12.14
N LEU A 137 6.74 2.73 11.10
CA LEU A 137 6.98 4.17 10.86
C LEU A 137 5.92 5.08 11.48
N SER A 138 4.81 4.55 11.99
CA SER A 138 3.66 5.34 12.46
C SER A 138 3.81 5.92 13.87
N SER A 139 4.80 5.48 14.64
CA SER A 139 4.97 5.76 16.08
C SER A 139 3.78 5.34 16.97
N LYS A 140 2.76 4.68 16.42
CA LYS A 140 1.58 4.20 17.17
C LYS A 140 1.83 2.78 17.67
N THR A 141 1.56 2.54 18.95
CA THR A 141 1.43 1.18 19.50
C THR A 141 0.22 0.45 18.88
N PHE A 142 0.18 -0.88 19.00
CA PHE A 142 -0.95 -1.69 18.54
C PHE A 142 -2.30 -1.15 19.05
N THR A 143 -2.41 -0.89 20.36
CA THR A 143 -3.64 -0.36 20.97
C THR A 143 -4.00 1.04 20.46
N GLN A 144 -3.03 1.92 20.24
CA GLN A 144 -3.28 3.25 19.67
C GLN A 144 -3.74 3.17 18.21
N ALA A 145 -3.10 2.32 17.41
CA ALA A 145 -3.47 2.09 16.03
C ALA A 145 -4.91 1.56 15.92
N LYS A 146 -5.30 0.62 16.79
CA LYS A 146 -6.64 0.02 16.81
C LYS A 146 -7.74 1.00 17.25
N LYS A 147 -7.40 2.02 18.05
CA LYS A 147 -8.32 3.10 18.44
C LYS A 147 -8.47 4.16 17.35
N ASP A 148 -7.45 4.36 16.54
CA ASP A 148 -7.45 5.28 15.40
C ASP A 148 -8.13 4.62 14.19
N LYS A 149 -9.43 4.87 14.04
CA LYS A 149 -10.26 4.24 13.00
C LYS A 149 -9.78 4.54 11.58
N GLU A 150 -9.25 5.73 11.34
CA GLU A 150 -8.76 6.14 10.02
C GLU A 150 -7.48 5.37 9.70
N PHE A 151 -6.50 5.39 10.61
CA PHE A 151 -5.25 4.65 10.43
C PHE A 151 -5.49 3.15 10.31
N TRP A 152 -6.35 2.58 11.16
CA TRP A 152 -6.73 1.17 11.10
C TRP A 152 -7.39 0.80 9.77
N GLY A 153 -8.27 1.67 9.26
CA GLY A 153 -8.86 1.51 7.93
C GLY A 153 -7.81 1.39 6.83
N ARG A 154 -6.81 2.28 6.85
CA ARG A 154 -5.71 2.24 5.88
C ARG A 154 -4.80 1.03 6.04
N LEU A 155 -4.59 0.53 7.26
CA LEU A 155 -3.87 -0.72 7.50
C LEU A 155 -4.62 -1.92 6.92
N VAL A 156 -5.95 -2.00 7.10
CA VAL A 156 -6.78 -3.08 6.54
C VAL A 156 -6.72 -3.08 5.01
N GLU A 157 -6.94 -1.91 4.39
CA GLU A 157 -6.83 -1.74 2.94
C GLU A 157 -5.45 -2.13 2.44
N SER A 158 -4.41 -1.65 3.11
CA SER A 158 -3.02 -1.96 2.74
C SER A 158 -2.66 -3.43 2.95
N ALA A 159 -3.26 -4.13 3.93
CA ALA A 159 -3.05 -5.57 4.12
C ALA A 159 -3.64 -6.37 2.95
N ILE A 160 -4.84 -5.99 2.49
CA ILE A 160 -5.46 -6.58 1.29
C ILE A 160 -4.64 -6.25 0.05
N GLY A 161 -4.24 -4.99 -0.14
CA GLY A 161 -3.41 -4.58 -1.26
C GLY A 161 -2.06 -5.30 -1.29
N ALA A 162 -1.41 -5.48 -0.12
CA ALA A 162 -0.18 -6.23 0.02
C ALA A 162 -0.37 -7.70 -0.38
N TYR A 163 -1.47 -8.33 0.05
CA TYR A 163 -1.81 -9.68 -0.40
C TYR A 163 -1.96 -9.73 -1.93
N LEU A 164 -2.76 -8.83 -2.52
CA LEU A 164 -3.02 -8.80 -3.95
C LEU A 164 -1.74 -8.62 -4.78
N ILE A 165 -0.89 -7.64 -4.45
CA ILE A 165 0.34 -7.41 -5.24
C ILE A 165 1.35 -8.54 -5.13
N ASN A 166 1.36 -9.28 -4.02
CA ASN A 166 2.24 -10.44 -3.88
C ASN A 166 1.70 -11.64 -4.68
N GLU A 167 0.40 -11.90 -4.62
CA GLU A 167 -0.23 -13.05 -5.31
C GLU A 167 -0.25 -12.91 -6.85
N ILE A 168 -0.36 -11.68 -7.37
CA ILE A 168 -0.44 -11.50 -8.83
C ILE A 168 0.92 -11.58 -9.55
N ARG A 169 2.05 -11.57 -8.82
CA ARG A 169 3.38 -11.62 -9.42
C ARG A 169 3.53 -12.85 -10.31
N GLY A 170 3.87 -12.64 -11.59
CA GLY A 170 4.02 -13.72 -12.57
C GLY A 170 2.72 -14.30 -13.17
N THR A 171 1.54 -13.78 -12.81
CA THR A 171 0.24 -14.36 -13.21
C THR A 171 -0.42 -13.71 -14.44
N GLY A 172 0.20 -12.65 -14.99
CA GLY A 172 -0.38 -11.83 -16.06
C GLY A 172 -1.58 -10.96 -15.62
N ILE A 173 -1.90 -10.96 -14.32
CA ILE A 173 -2.92 -10.08 -13.73
C ILE A 173 -2.31 -8.72 -13.44
N GLU A 174 -3.02 -7.66 -13.83
CA GLU A 174 -2.67 -6.27 -13.56
C GLU A 174 -3.54 -5.74 -12.41
N LEU A 175 -2.95 -4.90 -11.53
CA LEU A 175 -3.66 -4.27 -10.41
C LEU A 175 -3.65 -2.75 -10.57
N TYR A 176 -4.83 -2.16 -10.38
CA TYR A 176 -5.09 -0.73 -10.47
C TYR A 176 -5.95 -0.27 -9.30
N TYR A 177 -6.10 1.04 -9.16
CA TYR A 177 -7.23 1.64 -8.45
C TYR A 177 -8.17 2.29 -9.47
N TRP A 178 -9.38 2.68 -9.10
CA TRP A 178 -10.20 3.56 -9.95
C TRP A 178 -10.73 4.76 -9.16
N ARG A 179 -10.86 5.90 -9.83
CA ARG A 179 -11.43 7.11 -9.23
C ARG A 179 -12.12 8.01 -10.24
N GLU A 180 -13.29 8.53 -9.88
CA GLU A 180 -13.99 9.58 -10.60
C GLU A 180 -14.59 10.56 -9.59
N GLN A 181 -14.15 11.83 -9.66
CA GLN A 181 -14.48 12.85 -8.66
C GLN A 181 -14.16 12.37 -7.23
N ASN A 182 -15.18 12.24 -6.38
CA ASN A 182 -15.10 11.79 -5.00
C ASN A 182 -15.37 10.29 -4.82
N MET A 183 -15.59 9.57 -5.92
CA MET A 183 -15.87 8.14 -5.90
C MET A 183 -14.60 7.36 -6.23
N GLU A 184 -14.28 6.36 -5.43
CA GLU A 184 -13.09 5.53 -5.55
C GLU A 184 -13.49 4.06 -5.52
N VAL A 185 -12.71 3.22 -6.19
CA VAL A 185 -12.70 1.77 -6.01
C VAL A 185 -11.27 1.42 -5.67
N ASP A 186 -11.07 0.80 -4.50
CA ASP A 186 -9.75 0.61 -3.92
C ASP A 186 -8.82 -0.21 -4.82
N PHE A 187 -9.34 -1.33 -5.35
CA PHE A 187 -8.59 -2.22 -6.22
C PHE A 187 -9.42 -2.67 -7.42
N VAL A 188 -8.80 -2.66 -8.59
CA VAL A 188 -9.32 -3.20 -9.83
C VAL A 188 -8.28 -4.18 -10.38
N LEU A 189 -8.62 -5.46 -10.40
CA LEU A 189 -7.81 -6.49 -11.06
C LEU A 189 -8.25 -6.66 -12.50
N LYS A 190 -7.28 -6.78 -13.41
CA LYS A 190 -7.52 -7.04 -14.82
C LYS A 190 -6.71 -8.23 -15.31
N LYS A 191 -7.37 -9.15 -16.02
CA LYS A 191 -6.73 -10.27 -16.74
C LYS A 191 -7.36 -10.40 -18.11
N GLY A 192 -6.64 -9.97 -19.16
CA GLY A 192 -7.24 -9.81 -20.49
C GLY A 192 -8.44 -8.85 -20.42
N ASP A 193 -9.61 -9.34 -20.81
CA ASP A 193 -10.89 -8.60 -20.77
C ASP A 193 -11.66 -8.79 -19.45
N PHE A 194 -11.17 -9.62 -18.53
CA PHE A 194 -11.81 -9.84 -17.24
C PHE A 194 -11.43 -8.75 -16.25
N LEU A 195 -12.45 -8.15 -15.62
CA LEU A 195 -12.30 -7.14 -14.58
C LEU A 195 -12.93 -7.59 -13.27
N THR A 196 -12.22 -7.37 -12.18
CA THR A 196 -12.72 -7.56 -10.81
C THR A 196 -12.52 -6.28 -10.02
N ALA A 197 -13.59 -5.74 -9.45
CA ALA A 197 -13.56 -4.56 -8.60
C ALA A 197 -13.70 -4.95 -7.13
N ILE A 198 -12.87 -4.37 -6.27
CA ILE A 198 -12.82 -4.63 -4.83
C ILE A 198 -12.89 -3.31 -4.08
N GLU A 199 -13.82 -3.24 -3.14
CA GLU A 199 -13.92 -2.18 -2.14
C GLU A 199 -13.59 -2.77 -0.76
N VAL A 200 -12.74 -2.08 -0.01
CA VAL A 200 -12.36 -2.46 1.35
C VAL A 200 -13.08 -1.57 2.37
N LYS A 201 -13.67 -2.19 3.39
CA LYS A 201 -14.28 -1.48 4.51
C LYS A 201 -13.72 -2.01 5.83
N SER A 202 -13.25 -1.13 6.70
CA SER A 202 -12.90 -1.51 8.08
C SER A 202 -14.11 -1.51 9.02
N SER A 203 -15.31 -1.19 8.53
CA SER A 203 -16.55 -1.20 9.30
C SER A 203 -17.70 -1.83 8.52
N LEU A 204 -18.60 -2.52 9.23
CA LEU A 204 -19.78 -3.18 8.65
C LEU A 204 -20.97 -2.23 8.43
N LYS A 205 -20.81 -0.92 8.66
CA LYS A 205 -21.90 0.02 8.37
C LYS A 205 -22.16 0.00 6.87
N LYS A 206 -23.43 -0.21 6.49
CA LYS A 206 -23.90 -0.07 5.12
C LYS A 206 -23.78 1.38 4.70
N GLU A 207 -22.60 1.78 4.27
CA GLU A 207 -22.42 3.00 3.48
C GLU A 207 -22.75 2.68 2.02
N ARG A 208 -23.32 3.66 1.31
CA ARG A 208 -23.67 3.51 -0.09
C ARG A 208 -22.39 3.32 -0.90
N LEU A 209 -22.29 2.23 -1.65
CA LEU A 209 -21.12 1.86 -2.47
C LEU A 209 -21.12 2.63 -3.80
N SER A 210 -21.14 3.96 -3.72
CA SER A 210 -21.26 4.84 -4.89
C SER A 210 -20.13 4.62 -5.91
N GLY A 211 -18.91 4.32 -5.43
CA GLY A 211 -17.77 3.99 -6.28
C GLY A 211 -17.98 2.73 -7.11
N LEU A 212 -18.31 1.60 -6.48
CA LEU A 212 -18.59 0.34 -7.18
C LEU A 212 -19.81 0.45 -8.10
N GLU A 213 -20.86 1.17 -7.71
CA GLU A 213 -22.04 1.40 -8.54
C GLU A 213 -21.70 2.15 -9.83
N VAL A 214 -20.94 3.25 -9.72
CA VAL A 214 -20.54 4.05 -10.89
C VAL A 214 -19.54 3.31 -11.75
N PHE A 215 -18.56 2.65 -11.14
CA PHE A 215 -17.61 1.79 -11.85
C PHE A 215 -18.34 0.66 -12.59
N GLY A 216 -19.31 0.02 -11.94
CA GLY A 216 -20.11 -1.06 -12.51
C GLY A 216 -20.88 -0.64 -13.76
N LYS A 217 -21.48 0.55 -13.73
CA LYS A 217 -22.17 1.12 -14.90
C LYS A 217 -21.21 1.45 -16.04
N ALA A 218 -20.03 1.98 -15.72
CA ALA A 218 -19.06 2.43 -16.71
C ALA A 218 -18.28 1.28 -17.38
N PHE A 219 -17.91 0.24 -16.62
CA PHE A 219 -16.95 -0.79 -17.08
C PHE A 219 -17.49 -2.22 -17.05
N LYS A 220 -18.67 -2.46 -16.45
CA LYS A 220 -19.34 -3.79 -16.39
C LYS A 220 -18.40 -4.93 -15.96
N PRO A 221 -17.77 -4.84 -14.77
CA PRO A 221 -16.83 -5.87 -14.33
C PRO A 221 -17.52 -7.22 -14.12
N ASN A 222 -16.74 -8.29 -14.27
CA ASN A 222 -17.23 -9.67 -14.16
C ASN A 222 -17.53 -10.05 -12.71
N ARG A 223 -16.84 -9.44 -11.74
CA ARG A 223 -17.00 -9.72 -10.30
C ARG A 223 -16.85 -8.47 -9.45
N PHE A 224 -17.57 -8.46 -8.34
CA PHE A 224 -17.45 -7.51 -7.25
C PHE A 224 -17.12 -8.26 -5.96
N TYR A 225 -16.14 -7.77 -5.20
CA TYR A 225 -15.87 -8.26 -3.84
C TYR A 225 -15.97 -7.12 -2.82
N PHE A 226 -16.48 -7.47 -1.65
CA PHE A 226 -16.64 -6.60 -0.50
C PHE A 226 -15.91 -7.23 0.68
N GLY A 227 -14.82 -6.62 1.12
CA GLY A 227 -14.03 -7.11 2.26
C GLY A 227 -14.29 -6.26 3.50
N ALA A 228 -14.85 -6.85 4.56
CA ALA A 228 -15.02 -6.19 5.85
C ALA A 228 -14.28 -6.92 6.97
N THR A 229 -13.43 -6.21 7.74
CA THR A 229 -12.73 -6.76 8.92
C THR A 229 -13.26 -6.11 10.19
N GLN A 230 -13.81 -6.89 11.14
CA GLN A 230 -14.11 -6.39 12.48
C GLN A 230 -12.84 -6.35 13.34
N PRO A 231 -12.55 -5.25 14.04
CA PRO A 231 -11.77 -5.33 15.27
C PRO A 231 -12.66 -5.93 16.35
N LYS A 232 -12.33 -7.11 16.91
CA LYS A 232 -13.04 -7.62 18.10
C LYS A 232 -12.81 -6.63 19.25
N LEU A 233 -13.86 -5.95 19.72
CA LEU A 233 -13.79 -5.00 20.84
C LEU A 233 -13.33 -5.71 22.12
#